data_AF-A0A556MXL5-F1
#
_entry.id   AF-A0A556MXL5-F1
#
_cell.length_a   1.000
_cell.length_b   1.000
_cell.length_c   1.000
_cell.angle_alpha   90.00
_cell.angle_beta   90.00
_cell.angle_gamma   90.00
#
_symmetry.space_group_name_H-M   'P 1'
#
loop_
_entity.id
_entity.type
_entity.pdbx_description
1 polymer ?
#
loop_
_entity_poly.entity_id
_entity_poly.type
_entity_poly.pdbx_seq_one_letter_code
_entity_poly.pdbx_strand_id
1 'polypeptide(L)' 'MCYRTRRCIFLTVENLIENYNIYPTDKYKKDNDGTYHAFEIDEYRISYRVKNNQIKILRIRHTSRKISKY' A
#
# COMPACT_ATOMS: atom_id res chain seq x y z
N MET A 1 16.66 11.04 0.32
CA MET A 1 16.75 9.68 0.89
C MET A 1 16.23 9.70 2.32
N CYS A 2 15.24 8.89 2.64
CA CYS A 2 14.61 8.84 3.97
C CYS A 2 15.20 7.64 4.73
N TYR A 3 15.95 7.89 5.81
CA TYR A 3 16.75 6.87 6.51
C TYR A 3 15.98 6.05 7.58
N ARG A 4 14.68 6.27 7.76
CA ARG A 4 13.84 5.52 8.72
C ARG A 4 12.56 5.06 8.05
N THR A 5 12.48 3.78 7.71
CA THR A 5 11.35 3.13 7.02
C THR A 5 9.97 3.55 7.56
N ARG A 6 9.79 3.60 8.89
CA ARG A 6 8.53 4.07 9.50
C ARG A 6 8.13 5.48 9.04
N ARG A 7 9.09 6.41 9.02
CA ARG A 7 8.85 7.80 8.61
C ARG A 7 8.55 7.88 7.12
N CYS A 8 9.22 7.06 6.30
CA CYS A 8 9.00 7.05 4.85
C CYS A 8 7.60 6.49 4.51
N ILE A 9 7.18 5.43 5.20
CA ILE A 9 5.81 4.89 5.08
C ILE A 9 4.79 5.95 5.47
N PHE A 10 4.99 6.65 6.59
CA PHE A 10 4.06 7.68 7.05
C PHE A 10 3.91 8.82 6.04
N LEU A 11 5.02 9.42 5.60
CA LEU A 11 5.00 10.52 4.63
C LEU A 11 4.40 10.11 3.28
N THR A 12 4.66 8.87 2.85
CA THR A 12 4.09 8.37 1.59
C THR A 12 2.58 8.16 1.71
N VAL A 13 2.11 7.64 2.84
CA VAL A 13 0.68 7.46 3.10
C VAL A 13 -0.04 8.80 3.21
N GLU A 14 0.58 9.83 3.82
CA GLU A 14 0.03 11.19 3.80
C GLU A 14 -0.09 11.75 2.38
N ASN A 15 0.93 11.55 1.54
CA ASN A 15 0.92 12.01 0.15
C ASN A 15 -0.19 11.36 -0.70
N LEU A 16 -0.67 10.16 -0.33
CA LEU A 16 -1.78 9.50 -1.03
C LEU A 16 -3.05 10.36 -1.03
N ILE A 17 -3.26 11.24 -0.05
CA ILE A 17 -4.45 12.11 0.01
C ILE A 17 -4.56 12.95 -1.28
N GLU A 18 -3.43 13.45 -1.78
CA GLU A 18 -3.36 14.25 -3.00
C GLU A 18 -3.18 13.38 -4.25
N ASN A 19 -2.47 12.25 -4.12
CA ASN A 19 -1.97 11.47 -5.25
C ASN A 19 -2.38 9.99 -5.19
N TYR A 20 -3.62 9.68 -4.84
CA TYR A 20 -4.05 8.30 -4.56
C TYR A 20 -3.94 7.33 -5.74
N ASN A 21 -3.90 7.83 -6.99
CA ASN A 21 -3.92 7.03 -8.22
C ASN A 21 -2.53 6.85 -8.87
N ILE A 22 -1.44 7.23 -8.17
CA ILE A 22 -0.08 7.10 -8.73
C ILE A 22 0.47 5.67 -8.70
N TYR A 23 -0.09 4.82 -7.84
CA TYR A 23 0.38 3.46 -7.67
C TYR A 23 -0.50 2.46 -8.44
N PRO A 24 0.09 1.37 -8.96
CA PRO A 24 -0.63 0.40 -9.74
C PRO A 24 -1.67 -0.35 -8.90
N THR A 25 -2.63 -0.95 -9.58
CA THR A 25 -3.61 -1.84 -8.96
C THR A 25 -2.93 -3.06 -8.32
N ASP A 26 -3.48 -3.54 -7.20
CA ASP A 26 -2.88 -4.65 -6.46
C ASP A 26 -3.07 -5.98 -7.22
N LYS A 27 -2.01 -6.42 -7.91
CA LYS A 27 -1.98 -7.68 -8.68
C LYS A 27 -2.30 -8.95 -7.85
N TYR A 28 -2.19 -8.90 -6.52
CA TYR A 28 -2.49 -10.05 -5.66
C TYR A 28 -3.94 -10.07 -5.18
N LYS A 29 -4.72 -9.02 -5.46
CA LYS A 29 -6.14 -8.95 -5.12
C LYS A 29 -6.94 -9.63 -6.23
N LYS A 30 -7.52 -10.81 -5.93
CA LYS A 30 -8.52 -11.43 -6.80
C LYS A 30 -9.74 -10.52 -6.95
N ASP A 31 -10.29 -10.45 -8.15
CA ASP A 31 -11.48 -9.66 -8.50
C ASP A 31 -11.34 -8.18 -8.11
N ASN A 32 -10.18 -7.60 -8.40
CA ASN A 32 -9.93 -6.18 -8.18
C ASN A 32 -10.78 -5.35 -9.15
N ASP A 33 -11.71 -4.56 -8.60
CA ASP A 33 -12.58 -3.60 -9.28
C ASP A 33 -11.84 -2.34 -9.77
N GLY A 34 -10.50 -2.36 -9.74
CA GLY A 34 -9.64 -1.21 -10.00
C GLY A 34 -9.47 -0.28 -8.81
N THR A 35 -10.13 -0.54 -7.68
CA THR A 35 -10.06 0.33 -6.49
C THR A 35 -8.98 -0.06 -5.49
N TYR A 36 -8.39 -1.25 -5.65
CA TYR A 36 -7.32 -1.74 -4.78
C TYR A 36 -5.97 -1.50 -5.43
N HIS A 37 -5.06 -0.88 -4.68
CA HIS A 37 -3.72 -0.51 -5.11
C HIS A 37 -2.69 -1.00 -4.12
N ALA A 38 -1.45 -1.12 -4.58
CA ALA A 38 -0.34 -1.47 -3.71
C ALA A 38 0.98 -0.88 -4.19
N PHE A 39 1.85 -0.58 -3.24
CA PHE A 39 3.21 -0.14 -3.48
C PHE A 39 4.17 -0.75 -2.47
N GLU A 40 5.46 -0.61 -2.75
CA GLU A 40 6.54 -1.12 -1.90
C GLU A 40 7.45 0.03 -1.50
N ILE A 41 7.78 0.11 -0.21
CA ILE A 41 8.78 1.01 0.35
C ILE A 41 9.76 0.13 1.12
N ASP A 42 11.04 0.20 0.75
CA ASP A 42 12.08 -0.67 1.29
C ASP A 42 11.63 -2.14 1.23
N GLU A 43 11.57 -2.82 2.38
CA GLU A 43 11.16 -4.21 2.52
C GLU A 43 9.68 -4.34 2.93
N TYR A 44 8.86 -3.31 2.76
CA TYR A 44 7.44 -3.33 3.12
C TYR A 44 6.54 -3.10 1.92
N ARG A 45 5.56 -3.98 1.76
CA ARG A 45 4.43 -3.80 0.84
C ARG A 45 3.23 -3.22 1.59
N ILE A 46 2.70 -2.13 1.06
CA ILE A 46 1.50 -1.46 1.56
C ILE A 46 0.38 -1.70 0.54
N SER A 47 -0.74 -2.26 0.99
CA SER A 47 -1.97 -2.41 0.18
C SER A 47 -3.02 -1.46 0.72
N TYR A 48 -3.71 -0.74 -0.18
CA TYR A 48 -4.75 0.22 0.17
C TYR A 48 -5.92 0.15 -0.82
N ARG A 49 -7.06 0.73 -0.42
CA ARG A 49 -8.24 0.88 -1.29
C ARG A 49 -8.68 2.33 -1.34
N VAL A 50 -9.04 2.79 -2.53
CA VAL A 50 -9.64 4.11 -2.77
C VAL A 50 -11.12 3.92 -3.05
N LYS A 51 -12.00 4.39 -2.16
CA LYS A 51 -13.44 4.32 -2.38
C LYS A 51 -14.15 5.46 -1.65
N ASN A 52 -15.19 6.02 -2.27
CA ASN A 52 -16.03 7.06 -1.67
C ASN A 52 -15.22 8.23 -1.08
N ASN A 53 -14.22 8.72 -1.82
CA ASN A 53 -13.33 9.81 -1.39
C ASN A 53 -12.52 9.51 -0.11
N GLN A 54 -12.29 8.22 0.18
CA GLN A 54 -11.51 7.76 1.32
C GLN A 54 -10.45 6.77 0.87
N ILE A 55 -9.31 6.84 1.56
CA ILE A 55 -8.18 5.93 1.38
C ILE A 55 -8.09 5.06 2.62
N LYS A 56 -8.30 3.75 2.46
CA LYS A 56 -8.19 2.79 3.55
C LYS A 56 -6.93 1.96 3.37
N ILE A 57 -5.98 2.10 4.29
CA ILE A 57 -4.84 1.19 4.38
C ILE A 57 -5.35 -0.16 4.86
N LEU A 58 -5.18 -1.19 4.03
CA LEU A 58 -5.67 -2.54 4.31
C LEU A 58 -4.63 -3.37 5.03
N ARG A 59 -3.37 -3.24 4.62
CA ARG A 59 -2.27 -4.07 5.14
C ARG A 59 -0.93 -3.39 4.92
N ILE A 60 -0.06 -3.54 5.91
CA ILE A 60 1.37 -3.25 5.81
C ILE A 60 2.10 -4.55 6.14
N ARG A 61 2.95 -5.04 5.24
CA ARG A 61 3.60 -6.35 5.40
C ARG A 61 5.04 -6.30 4.92
N HIS A 62 5.93 -6.89 5.71
CA HIS A 62 7.30 -7.13 5.27
C HIS A 62 7.35 -8.12 4.09
N THR A 63 8.09 -7.80 3.02
CA THR A 63 8.19 -8.58 1.78
C THR A 63 8.81 -9.95 2.02
N SER A 64 9.78 -10.06 2.93
CA SER A 64 10.39 -11.35 3.31
C SER A 64 9.49 -12.26 4.14
N ARG A 65 8.35 -11.77 4.64
CA ARG A 65 7.46 -12.58 5.47
C ARG A 65 6.85 -13.67 4.59
N LYS A 66 7.08 -14.95 4.93
CA LYS A 66 6.41 -16.10 4.31
C LYS A 66 4.91 -16.07 4.59
N ILE A 67 4.10 -16.49 3.62
CA ILE A 67 2.65 -16.64 3.78
C ILE A 67 2.40 -17.52 5.00
N SER A 68 1.67 -17.02 6.00
CA SER A 68 1.18 -17.88 7.08
C SER A 68 0.07 -18.73 6.47
N LYS A 69 0.24 -20.05 6.47
CA LYS A 69 -0.82 -20.98 6.09
C LYS A 69 -2.05 -20.68 6.95
N TYR A 70 -3.20 -20.51 6.31
CA TYR A 70 -4.51 -20.57 6.95
C TYR A 70 -4.91 -22.03 7.13
#